data_AF-A0A7M7Q820-F1
#
_entry.id   AF-A0A7M7Q820-F1
#
_cell.length_a   1.000
_cell.length_b   1.000
_cell.length_c   1.000
_cell.angle_alpha   90.00
_cell.angle_beta   90.00
_cell.angle_gamma   90.00
#
_symmetry.space_group_name_H-M   'P 1'
#
loop_
_entity.id
_entity.type
_entity.pdbx_description
1 polymer ?
#
loop_
_entity_poly.entity_id
_entity_poly.type
_entity_poly.pdbx_seq_one_letter_code
_entity_poly.pdbx_strand_id
1 'polypeptide(L)'
;MSKTKVAPIKTESLPRLELCGSVLLVRLLKHLLDGLLLKPVSVHCWTDSKVVLDWLNGHPSRWQTFVANRVSEVITTLPGVQWRHVKSEDNPADCATRGFSSEQLQQSSLWWERPEWIRNDWRKVIDRLPMDVSLDVVNAQVAVEKKVDENQESQALSYLEKFSSFPKTLRILACAYRWRSNAVKPRGSRCTGHFTAEEMEAARVGLIRYVQSQHYEEELRCLRSKQRLSSRSHLLRLVPFICPQGLLRVGGRLQPSFLQFDEKHSIILPASSIIVKRLIEEVHRQTLHGGVQLMLSSLNRTYWISRGLRVVQGVYRRCHRCIRCAAQSVQQQIAPLPSYRVTPQRVFAYTGLDYVGPFPILFSKGRGAKSTKGYIAIFVCMVVRAVHIEVVSDLSTAAFLAAFRRFTARRGLCRMVFSDNGTNFKGTATEIDKLFQRASSVSQEVAAALAKDGIVWSFIPPRAPHF
;
A
#
# COMPACT_ATOMS: atom_id res chain seq x y z
N MET A 1 -37.49 -15.36 14.37
CA MET A 1 -36.62 -15.42 13.17
C MET A 1 -35.18 -15.50 13.62
N SER A 2 -34.39 -16.42 13.09
CA SER A 2 -32.95 -16.51 13.33
C SER A 2 -32.20 -16.36 12.00
N LYS A 3 -31.00 -15.77 12.05
CA LYS A 3 -30.12 -15.64 10.88
C LYS A 3 -28.68 -15.77 11.33
N THR A 4 -27.97 -16.73 10.76
CA THR A 4 -26.54 -16.94 11.00
C THR A 4 -25.76 -16.75 9.71
N LYS A 5 -24.46 -16.53 9.84
CA LYS A 5 -23.52 -16.50 8.72
C LYS A 5 -22.30 -17.33 9.10
N VAL A 6 -21.78 -18.07 8.12
CA VAL A 6 -20.52 -18.79 8.26
C VAL A 6 -19.38 -17.79 8.43
N ALA A 7 -18.38 -18.15 9.24
CA ALA A 7 -17.19 -17.32 9.43
C ALA A 7 -16.51 -17.03 8.07
N PRO A 8 -16.09 -15.79 7.80
CA PRO A 8 -15.44 -15.44 6.55
C PRO A 8 -14.09 -16.16 6.38
N ILE A 9 -13.73 -16.47 5.13
CA ILE A 9 -12.46 -17.14 4.76
C ILE A 9 -11.24 -16.33 5.24
N LYS A 10 -11.36 -15.01 5.29
CA LYS A 10 -10.34 -14.12 5.84
C LYS A 10 -10.43 -14.12 7.37
N THR A 11 -9.33 -14.47 8.04
CA THR A 11 -9.23 -14.49 9.51
C THR A 11 -9.46 -13.09 10.09
N GLU A 12 -10.64 -12.90 10.69
CA GLU A 12 -10.98 -11.72 11.50
C GLU A 12 -10.92 -12.09 12.98
N SER A 13 -10.67 -11.11 13.85
CA SER A 13 -10.67 -11.34 15.30
C SER A 13 -12.08 -11.64 15.81
N LEU A 14 -12.19 -12.43 16.88
CA LEU A 14 -13.47 -12.79 17.49
C LEU A 14 -14.40 -11.58 17.76
N PRO A 15 -13.92 -10.45 18.33
CA PRO A 15 -14.78 -9.28 18.54
C PRO A 15 -15.31 -8.65 17.24
N ARG A 16 -14.58 -8.75 16.13
CA ARG A 16 -15.05 -8.26 14.83
C ARG A 16 -16.15 -9.14 14.25
N LEU A 17 -16.08 -10.45 14.49
CA LEU A 17 -17.13 -11.38 14.10
C LEU A 17 -18.40 -11.14 14.92
N GLU A 18 -18.27 -10.92 16.23
CA GLU A 18 -19.37 -10.56 17.12
C GLU A 18 -20.03 -9.23 16.68
N LEU A 19 -19.24 -8.21 16.34
CA LEU A 19 -19.76 -6.94 15.79
C LEU A 19 -20.51 -7.16 14.46
N CYS A 20 -20.04 -8.06 13.61
CA CYS A 20 -20.77 -8.45 12.40
C CYS A 20 -22.12 -9.14 12.73
N GLY A 21 -22.19 -9.89 13.83
CA GLY A 21 -23.44 -10.41 14.38
C GLY A 21 -24.42 -9.30 14.75
N SER A 22 -23.94 -8.25 15.43
CA SER A 22 -24.78 -7.08 15.77
C SER A 22 -25.31 -6.33 14.54
N VAL A 23 -24.49 -6.17 13.50
CA VAL A 23 -24.94 -5.61 12.21
C VAL A 23 -26.03 -6.48 11.58
N LEU A 24 -25.86 -7.81 11.61
CA LEU A 24 -26.84 -8.73 11.07
C LEU A 24 -28.18 -8.66 11.82
N LEU A 25 -28.11 -8.56 13.15
CA LEU A 25 -29.28 -8.40 14.02
C LEU A 25 -30.05 -7.12 13.68
N VAL A 26 -29.36 -5.98 13.56
CA VAL A 26 -30.01 -4.68 13.28
C VAL A 26 -30.67 -4.66 11.91
N ARG A 27 -30.03 -5.25 10.89
CA ARG A 27 -30.64 -5.40 9.56
C ARG A 27 -31.90 -6.26 9.60
N LEU A 28 -31.87 -7.36 10.35
CA LEU A 28 -33.02 -8.24 10.53
C LEU A 28 -34.15 -7.54 11.29
N LEU A 29 -33.82 -6.84 12.37
CA LEU A 29 -34.77 -6.08 13.16
C LEU A 29 -35.41 -4.96 12.35
N LYS A 30 -34.64 -4.22 11.56
CA LYS A 30 -35.19 -3.19 10.68
C LYS A 30 -36.22 -3.78 9.72
N HIS A 31 -35.86 -4.88 9.04
CA HIS A 31 -36.78 -5.56 8.13
C HIS A 31 -38.07 -6.02 8.82
N LEU A 32 -37.95 -6.53 10.06
CA LEU A 32 -39.10 -6.93 10.86
C LEU A 32 -39.96 -5.73 11.29
N LEU A 33 -39.34 -4.66 11.80
CA LEU A 33 -40.03 -3.45 12.26
C LEU A 33 -40.72 -2.70 11.12
N ASP A 34 -40.14 -2.72 9.92
CA ASP A 34 -40.74 -2.13 8.72
C ASP A 34 -42.00 -2.90 8.27
N GLY A 35 -42.08 -4.21 8.57
CA GLY A 35 -43.22 -5.07 8.25
C GLY A 35 -44.32 -5.14 9.33
N LEU A 36 -44.10 -4.59 10.52
CA LEU A 36 -45.10 -4.59 11.59
C LEU A 36 -46.08 -3.42 11.45
N LEU A 37 -47.38 -3.74 11.46
CA LEU A 37 -48.45 -2.74 11.49
C LEU A 37 -48.44 -1.92 12.80
N LEU A 38 -48.08 -2.56 13.91
CA LEU A 38 -47.97 -1.93 15.23
C LEU A 38 -46.50 -1.91 15.64
N LYS A 39 -45.91 -0.72 15.70
CA LYS A 39 -44.51 -0.55 16.09
C LYS A 39 -44.37 -0.65 17.62
N PRO A 40 -43.36 -1.37 18.13
CA PRO A 40 -43.12 -1.45 19.56
C PRO A 40 -42.67 -0.10 20.13
N VAL A 41 -43.09 0.20 21.37
CA VAL A 41 -42.73 1.43 22.10
C VAL A 41 -41.23 1.49 22.39
N SER A 42 -40.59 0.34 22.62
CA SER A 42 -39.17 0.23 22.90
C SER A 42 -38.59 -1.05 22.30
N VAL A 43 -37.36 -0.96 21.82
CA VAL A 43 -36.61 -2.08 21.26
C VAL A 43 -35.29 -2.21 22.01
N HIS A 44 -35.06 -3.39 22.57
CA HIS A 44 -33.85 -3.73 23.31
C HIS A 44 -33.09 -4.82 22.55
N CYS A 45 -31.77 -4.66 22.46
CA CYS A 45 -30.86 -5.61 21.84
C CYS A 45 -29.84 -6.07 22.88
N TRP A 46 -29.49 -7.35 22.86
CA TRP A 46 -28.53 -7.95 23.78
C TRP A 46 -27.35 -8.54 23.02
N THR A 47 -26.16 -8.38 23.59
CA THR A 47 -24.93 -9.03 23.14
C THR A 47 -24.17 -9.54 24.35
N ASP A 48 -23.52 -10.69 24.22
CA ASP A 48 -22.62 -11.25 25.23
C ASP A 48 -21.19 -10.73 25.11
N SER A 49 -20.90 -9.96 24.06
CA SER A 49 -19.61 -9.31 23.89
C SER A 49 -19.59 -7.93 24.53
N LYS A 50 -18.93 -7.82 25.68
CA LYS A 50 -18.64 -6.51 26.31
C LYS A 50 -17.86 -5.58 25.39
N VAL A 51 -16.94 -6.13 24.59
CA VAL A 51 -16.14 -5.35 23.63
C VAL A 51 -17.02 -4.71 22.56
N VAL A 52 -17.99 -5.47 22.02
CA VAL A 52 -18.95 -4.94 21.05
C VAL A 52 -19.85 -3.90 21.71
N LEU A 53 -20.32 -4.15 22.93
CA LEU A 53 -21.15 -3.21 23.67
C LEU A 53 -20.42 -1.87 23.88
N ASP A 54 -19.13 -1.90 24.25
CA ASP A 54 -18.30 -0.70 24.40
C ASP A 54 -18.09 0.03 23.07
N TRP A 55 -17.89 -0.71 21.97
CA TRP A 55 -17.79 -0.10 20.64
C TRP A 55 -19.08 0.60 20.21
N LEU A 56 -20.24 0.03 20.54
CA LEU A 56 -21.56 0.61 20.25
C LEU A 56 -21.89 1.81 21.13
N ASN A 57 -21.38 1.85 22.36
CA ASN A 57 -21.52 3.00 23.27
C ASN A 57 -20.55 4.15 22.93
N GLY A 58 -19.46 3.87 22.19
CA GLY A 58 -18.50 4.89 21.77
C GLY A 58 -18.79 5.49 20.40
N HIS A 59 -18.40 6.76 20.21
CA HIS A 59 -18.58 7.45 18.92
C HIS A 59 -17.74 6.77 17.80
N PRO A 60 -18.31 6.53 16.58
CA PRO A 60 -17.62 5.83 15.50
C PRO A 60 -16.23 6.36 15.13
N SER A 61 -15.99 7.67 15.26
CA SER A 61 -14.71 8.31 14.94
C SER A 61 -13.53 7.85 15.83
N ARG A 62 -13.81 7.24 16.99
CA ARG A 62 -12.78 6.71 17.89
C ARG A 62 -12.19 5.39 17.40
N TRP A 63 -12.85 4.74 16.44
CA TRP A 63 -12.54 3.37 16.05
C TRP A 63 -11.80 3.29 14.71
N GLN A 64 -11.03 2.23 14.52
CA GLN A 64 -10.40 1.90 13.24
C GLN A 64 -11.47 1.65 12.17
N THR A 65 -11.16 1.94 10.89
CA THR A 65 -12.10 1.99 9.77
C THR A 65 -13.09 0.82 9.70
N PHE A 66 -12.65 -0.42 9.96
CA PHE A 66 -13.55 -1.57 9.99
C PHE A 66 -14.64 -1.42 11.05
N VAL A 67 -14.24 -1.19 12.31
CA VAL A 67 -15.16 -1.08 13.45
C VAL A 67 -16.00 0.18 13.32
N ALA A 68 -15.40 1.32 12.97
CA ALA A 68 -16.10 2.58 12.75
C ALA A 68 -17.26 2.45 11.77
N ASN A 69 -17.03 1.83 10.61
CA ASN A 69 -18.07 1.66 9.59
C ASN A 69 -19.23 0.78 10.07
N ARG A 70 -18.97 -0.32 10.80
CA ARG A 70 -20.03 -1.21 11.32
C ARG A 70 -20.78 -0.58 12.48
N VAL A 71 -20.10 0.10 13.39
CA VAL A 71 -20.73 0.82 14.50
C VAL A 71 -21.64 1.93 13.94
N SER A 72 -21.15 2.70 12.97
CA SER A 72 -21.95 3.71 12.26
C SER A 72 -23.19 3.09 11.61
N GLU A 73 -23.05 1.94 10.94
CA GLU A 73 -24.18 1.23 10.38
C GLU A 73 -25.20 0.81 11.44
N VAL A 74 -24.77 0.21 12.55
CA VAL A 74 -25.67 -0.22 13.64
C VAL A 74 -26.46 0.96 14.20
N ILE A 75 -25.77 2.06 14.53
CA ILE A 75 -26.38 3.24 15.15
C ILE A 75 -27.34 3.95 14.17
N THR A 76 -26.97 4.05 12.89
CA THR A 76 -27.80 4.75 11.89
C THR A 76 -29.00 3.95 11.40
N THR A 77 -28.90 2.61 11.41
CA THR A 77 -29.96 1.75 10.87
C THR A 77 -31.19 1.70 11.79
N LEU A 78 -30.97 1.73 13.11
CA LEU A 78 -32.03 1.79 14.12
C LEU A 78 -31.68 2.80 15.23
N PRO A 79 -31.88 4.11 14.99
CA PRO A 79 -31.62 5.13 16.00
C PRO A 79 -32.62 4.98 17.16
N GLY A 80 -32.12 4.81 18.38
CA GLY A 80 -32.94 4.66 19.59
C GLY A 80 -33.07 3.25 20.15
N VAL A 81 -32.46 2.24 19.52
CA VAL A 81 -32.32 0.89 20.11
C VAL A 81 -31.35 0.92 21.28
N GLN A 82 -31.74 0.30 22.40
CA GLN A 82 -30.88 0.17 23.57
C GLN A 82 -30.11 -1.16 23.52
N TRP A 83 -28.78 -1.08 23.51
CA TRP A 83 -27.90 -2.23 23.58
C TRP A 83 -27.56 -2.58 25.03
N ARG A 84 -27.56 -3.87 25.35
CA ARG A 84 -27.35 -4.40 26.70
C ARG A 84 -26.47 -5.63 26.66
N HIS A 85 -25.87 -5.95 27.80
CA HIS A 85 -25.10 -7.18 27.96
C HIS A 85 -26.00 -8.35 28.38
N VAL A 86 -25.76 -9.54 27.83
CA VAL A 86 -26.28 -10.83 28.32
C VAL A 86 -25.11 -11.75 28.63
N LYS A 87 -25.20 -12.62 29.64
CA LYS A 87 -24.12 -13.61 29.88
C LYS A 87 -24.09 -14.59 28.71
N SER A 88 -22.91 -15.04 28.28
CA SER A 88 -22.79 -16.01 27.17
C SER A 88 -23.59 -17.30 27.40
N GLU A 89 -23.68 -17.77 28.64
CA GLU A 89 -24.48 -18.95 29.02
C GLU A 89 -25.99 -18.74 28.80
N ASP A 90 -26.44 -17.49 28.83
CA ASP A 90 -27.84 -17.09 28.65
C ASP A 90 -28.13 -16.56 27.24
N ASN A 91 -27.16 -16.66 26.30
CA ASN A 91 -27.29 -16.13 24.95
C ASN A 91 -27.82 -17.19 23.98
N PRO A 92 -29.09 -17.14 23.56
CA PRO A 92 -29.65 -18.13 22.63
C PRO A 92 -29.01 -18.07 21.24
N ALA A 93 -28.39 -16.94 20.85
CA ALA A 93 -27.73 -16.85 19.55
C ALA A 93 -26.53 -17.81 19.43
N ASP A 94 -25.90 -18.16 20.56
CA ASP A 94 -24.78 -19.09 20.60
C ASP A 94 -25.17 -20.52 20.22
N CYS A 95 -26.43 -20.91 20.45
CA CYS A 95 -26.94 -22.20 20.00
C CYS A 95 -26.87 -22.35 18.48
N ALA A 96 -27.10 -21.26 17.74
CA ALA A 96 -27.07 -21.27 16.29
C ALA A 96 -25.68 -21.06 15.69
N THR A 97 -24.76 -20.36 16.39
CA THR A 97 -23.40 -20.10 15.88
C THR A 97 -22.43 -21.23 16.17
N ARG A 98 -22.62 -21.98 17.27
CA ARG A 98 -21.72 -23.08 17.69
C ARG A 98 -22.07 -24.45 17.08
N GLY A 99 -23.16 -24.56 16.33
CA GLY A 99 -23.54 -25.76 15.58
C GLY A 99 -24.22 -26.84 16.44
N PHE A 100 -25.42 -26.56 16.95
CA PHE A 100 -26.24 -27.55 17.66
C PHE A 100 -26.71 -28.68 16.74
N SER A 101 -26.66 -29.93 17.24
CA SER A 101 -27.34 -31.07 16.60
C SER A 101 -28.86 -30.98 16.76
N SER A 102 -29.63 -31.66 15.91
CA SER A 102 -31.10 -31.66 15.97
C SER A 102 -31.65 -32.14 17.31
N GLU A 103 -31.00 -33.13 17.93
CA GLU A 103 -31.37 -33.68 19.24
C GLU A 103 -31.12 -32.67 20.38
N GLN A 104 -29.96 -32.01 20.37
CA GLN A 104 -29.64 -30.95 21.34
C GLN A 104 -30.54 -29.74 21.18
N LEU A 105 -30.93 -29.41 19.95
CA LEU A 105 -31.84 -28.29 19.69
C LEU A 105 -33.23 -28.61 20.24
N GLN A 106 -33.76 -29.81 20.04
CA GLN A 106 -35.07 -30.21 20.58
C GLN A 106 -35.13 -30.12 22.11
N GLN A 107 -34.01 -30.42 22.79
CA GLN A 107 -33.93 -30.39 24.26
C GLN A 107 -33.48 -29.03 24.82
N SER A 108 -33.16 -28.05 23.98
CA SER A 108 -32.64 -26.74 24.42
C SER A 108 -33.77 -25.83 24.90
N SER A 109 -33.98 -25.77 26.22
CA SER A 109 -34.86 -24.77 26.83
C SER A 109 -34.40 -23.34 26.52
N LEU A 110 -33.10 -23.09 26.42
CA LEU A 110 -32.54 -21.77 26.10
C LEU A 110 -32.93 -21.26 24.70
N TRP A 111 -33.07 -22.14 23.71
CA TRP A 111 -33.43 -21.75 22.34
C TRP A 111 -34.93 -21.56 22.15
N TRP A 112 -35.74 -22.47 22.71
CA TRP A 112 -37.19 -22.45 22.55
C TRP A 112 -37.89 -21.54 23.54
N GLU A 113 -37.34 -21.39 24.74
CA GLU A 113 -37.82 -20.47 25.76
C GLU A 113 -36.88 -19.27 25.90
N ARG A 114 -37.32 -18.29 26.69
CA ARG A 114 -36.51 -17.12 27.08
C ARG A 114 -35.80 -17.39 28.41
N PRO A 115 -34.58 -16.86 28.62
CA PRO A 115 -33.89 -16.92 29.91
C PRO A 115 -34.78 -16.47 31.09
N GLU A 116 -34.61 -17.10 32.26
CA GLU A 116 -35.44 -16.86 33.44
C GLU A 116 -35.45 -15.39 33.88
N TRP A 117 -34.30 -14.71 33.75
CA TRP A 117 -34.17 -13.29 34.10
C TRP A 117 -34.95 -12.36 33.16
N ILE A 118 -35.31 -12.80 31.94
CA ILE A 118 -36.23 -12.06 31.06
C ILE A 118 -37.69 -12.26 31.52
N ARG A 119 -38.01 -13.43 32.07
CA ARG A 119 -39.36 -13.78 32.53
C ARG A 119 -39.76 -13.01 33.79
N ASN A 120 -38.82 -12.80 34.72
CA ASN A 120 -39.07 -12.23 36.05
C ASN A 120 -38.88 -10.70 36.16
N ASP A 121 -39.17 -9.97 35.07
CA ASP A 121 -38.95 -8.53 34.91
C ASP A 121 -37.46 -8.15 34.81
N TRP A 122 -36.95 -8.21 33.58
CA TRP A 122 -35.56 -7.89 33.21
C TRP A 122 -35.10 -6.52 33.72
N ARG A 123 -36.01 -5.57 33.97
CA ARG A 123 -35.71 -4.22 34.47
C ARG A 123 -35.13 -4.25 35.89
N LYS A 124 -35.56 -5.18 36.75
CA LYS A 124 -35.10 -5.30 38.14
C LYS A 124 -33.68 -5.85 38.29
N VAL A 125 -33.20 -6.55 37.27
CA VAL A 125 -31.85 -7.15 37.24
C VAL A 125 -30.78 -6.11 36.84
N ILE A 126 -31.20 -5.01 36.20
CA ILE A 126 -30.30 -3.99 35.63
C ILE A 126 -29.79 -2.98 36.67
N ASP A 127 -30.62 -2.61 37.65
CA ASP A 127 -30.26 -1.59 38.66
C ASP A 127 -29.12 -2.02 39.61
N ARG A 128 -28.60 -3.25 39.49
CA ARG A 128 -27.54 -3.78 40.36
C ARG A 128 -26.18 -3.97 39.70
N LEU A 129 -26.02 -3.64 38.42
CA LEU A 129 -24.71 -3.71 37.77
C LEU A 129 -24.04 -2.32 37.89
N PRO A 130 -22.92 -2.18 38.62
CA PRO A 130 -22.22 -0.91 38.69
C PRO A 130 -21.86 -0.46 37.27
N MET A 131 -22.29 0.74 36.88
CA MET A 131 -21.59 1.46 35.81
C MET A 131 -20.22 1.80 36.35
N ASP A 132 -19.25 0.93 36.13
CA ASP A 132 -17.87 1.31 36.41
C ASP A 132 -16.88 0.75 35.39
N VAL A 133 -15.95 1.65 35.09
CA VAL A 133 -14.65 1.49 34.43
C VAL A 133 -14.60 1.51 32.90
N SER A 134 -14.16 2.67 32.40
CA SER A 134 -13.53 2.87 31.09
C SER A 134 -12.48 1.80 30.79
N LEU A 135 -12.74 0.96 29.78
CA LEU A 135 -11.81 -0.05 29.31
C LEU A 135 -10.82 0.54 28.29
N ASP A 136 -9.82 1.26 28.79
CA ASP A 136 -8.55 1.49 28.05
C ASP A 136 -7.56 0.31 28.25
N VAL A 137 -8.05 -0.85 28.69
CA VAL A 137 -7.23 -2.05 28.92
C VAL A 137 -7.95 -3.29 28.40
N VAL A 138 -7.67 -3.68 27.16
CA VAL A 138 -7.83 -5.07 26.72
C VAL A 138 -6.46 -5.57 26.29
N ASN A 139 -5.77 -6.17 27.25
CA ASN A 139 -4.98 -7.40 27.12
C ASN A 139 -4.17 -7.60 28.42
N ALA A 140 -4.83 -8.10 29.46
CA ALA A 140 -4.16 -8.80 30.54
C ALA A 140 -5.00 -10.02 30.87
N GLN A 141 -4.72 -11.14 30.19
CA GLN A 141 -5.04 -12.43 30.78
C GLN A 141 -4.29 -12.49 32.11
N VAL A 142 -5.02 -12.63 33.20
CA VAL A 142 -4.48 -12.95 34.52
C VAL A 142 -3.84 -14.33 34.40
N ALA A 143 -2.56 -14.36 34.06
CA ALA A 143 -1.73 -15.53 34.24
C ALA A 143 -1.48 -15.65 35.75
N VAL A 144 -2.13 -16.64 36.37
CA VAL A 144 -1.76 -17.15 37.68
C VAL A 144 -0.25 -17.39 37.68
N GLU A 145 0.44 -16.91 38.71
CA GLU A 145 1.88 -17.08 38.91
C GLU A 145 2.28 -18.57 38.85
N LYS A 146 2.57 -19.07 37.65
CA LYS A 146 3.53 -20.15 37.48
C LYS A 146 4.87 -19.48 37.23
N LYS A 147 5.89 -19.88 37.99
CA LYS A 147 7.30 -19.57 37.71
C LYS A 147 7.52 -19.68 36.20
N VAL A 148 7.76 -18.54 35.56
CA VAL A 148 7.97 -18.47 34.12
C VAL A 148 9.31 -19.13 33.83
N ASP A 149 9.29 -20.27 33.14
CA ASP A 149 10.48 -20.86 32.52
C ASP A 149 11.11 -19.82 31.59
N GLU A 150 12.44 -19.69 31.58
CA GLU A 150 13.20 -18.76 30.71
C GLU A 150 12.82 -18.89 29.21
N ASN A 151 12.27 -20.04 28.80
CA ASN A 151 11.76 -20.29 27.45
C ASN A 151 10.50 -19.49 27.08
N GLN A 152 9.63 -19.12 28.04
CA GLN A 152 8.39 -18.39 27.74
C GLN A 152 8.63 -16.88 27.51
N GLU A 153 9.60 -16.25 28.20
CA GLU A 153 9.99 -14.86 27.94
C GLU A 153 10.55 -14.68 26.51
N SER A 154 11.34 -15.65 26.04
CA SER A 154 11.88 -15.65 24.67
C SER A 154 10.78 -15.75 23.60
N GLN A 155 9.71 -16.50 23.89
CA GLN A 155 8.56 -16.64 22.99
C GLN A 155 7.73 -15.36 22.90
N ALA A 156 7.48 -14.67 24.02
CA ALA A 156 6.74 -13.39 24.03
C ALA A 156 7.50 -12.29 23.27
N LEU A 157 8.83 -12.24 23.42
CA LEU A 157 9.68 -11.25 22.74
C LEU A 157 9.87 -11.54 21.25
N SER A 158 9.68 -12.79 20.79
CA SER A 158 9.65 -13.12 19.35
C SER A 158 8.55 -12.37 18.60
N TYR A 159 7.47 -11.98 19.28
CA TYR A 159 6.40 -11.20 18.67
C TYR A 159 6.86 -9.80 18.24
N LEU A 160 7.94 -9.28 18.86
CA LEU A 160 8.50 -7.97 18.53
C LEU A 160 9.07 -7.92 17.11
N GLU A 161 9.46 -9.06 16.56
CA GLU A 161 9.96 -9.19 15.18
C GLU A 161 8.90 -8.90 14.11
N LYS A 162 7.61 -9.01 14.47
CA LYS A 162 6.49 -8.76 13.54
C LYS A 162 6.25 -7.28 13.28
N PHE A 163 6.81 -6.38 14.09
CA PHE A 163 6.61 -4.95 13.91
C PHE A 163 7.54 -4.38 12.83
N SER A 164 6.99 -3.51 11.99
CA SER A 164 7.71 -2.86 10.88
C SER A 164 8.43 -1.58 11.26
N SER A 165 8.35 -1.14 12.53
CA SER A 165 8.89 0.15 12.98
C SER A 165 9.66 -0.04 14.29
N PHE A 166 10.95 0.30 14.26
CA PHE A 166 11.82 0.21 15.44
C PHE A 166 11.36 1.13 16.59
N PRO A 167 11.01 2.42 16.38
CA PRO A 167 10.45 3.25 17.44
C PRO A 167 9.15 2.69 18.04
N LYS A 168 8.29 2.09 17.20
CA LYS A 168 7.06 1.45 17.69
C LYS A 168 7.37 0.26 18.59
N THR A 169 8.33 -0.59 18.21
CA THR A 169 8.78 -1.71 19.04
C THR A 169 9.30 -1.23 20.39
N LEU A 170 10.10 -0.15 20.41
CA LEU A 170 10.58 0.46 21.66
C LEU A 170 9.44 0.96 22.54
N ARG A 171 8.45 1.66 21.97
CA ARG A 171 7.29 2.16 22.73
C ARG A 171 6.44 1.04 23.31
N ILE A 172 6.27 -0.07 22.58
CA ILE A 172 5.55 -1.25 23.07
C ILE A 172 6.29 -1.86 24.25
N LEU A 173 7.61 -2.01 24.15
CA LEU A 173 8.42 -2.59 25.22
C LEU A 173 8.49 -1.65 26.44
N ALA A 174 8.60 -0.33 26.22
CA ALA A 174 8.51 0.68 27.28
C ALA A 174 7.16 0.62 27.99
N CYS A 175 6.06 0.45 27.24
CA CYS A 175 4.73 0.26 27.80
C CYS A 175 4.66 -0.99 28.69
N ALA A 176 5.21 -2.11 28.21
CA ALA A 176 5.24 -3.36 28.99
C ALA A 176 6.07 -3.22 30.28
N TYR A 177 7.23 -2.55 30.21
CA TYR A 177 8.07 -2.29 31.38
C TYR A 177 7.38 -1.36 32.38
N ARG A 178 6.73 -0.30 31.90
CA ARG A 178 5.93 0.60 32.73
C ARG A 178 4.77 -0.13 33.38
N TRP A 179 4.05 -0.97 32.64
CA TRP A 179 2.95 -1.77 33.18
C TRP A 179 3.45 -2.66 34.34
N ARG A 180 4.55 -3.38 34.14
CA ARG A 180 5.19 -4.20 35.19
C ARG A 180 5.57 -3.36 36.41
N SER A 181 6.17 -2.19 36.20
CA SER A 181 6.56 -1.27 37.28
C SER A 181 5.36 -0.70 38.03
N ASN A 182 4.27 -0.37 37.33
CA ASN A 182 3.05 0.16 37.93
C ASN A 182 2.21 -0.91 38.65
N ALA A 183 2.32 -2.17 38.24
CA ALA A 183 1.60 -3.28 38.87
C ALA A 183 1.99 -3.44 40.36
N VAL A 184 3.24 -3.15 40.71
CA VAL A 184 3.75 -3.21 42.08
C VAL A 184 3.58 -1.89 42.86
N LYS A 185 3.14 -0.81 42.20
CA LYS A 185 3.02 0.53 42.82
C LYS A 185 1.58 0.85 43.25
N PRO A 186 1.39 1.55 44.38
CA PRO A 186 0.09 2.12 44.76
C PRO A 186 -0.43 3.07 43.69
N ARG A 187 -1.77 3.19 43.54
CA ARG A 187 -2.40 3.99 42.45
C ARG A 187 -1.85 5.41 42.34
N GLY A 188 -1.60 6.09 43.46
CA GLY A 188 -1.08 7.47 43.49
C GLY A 188 0.38 7.62 43.05
N SER A 189 1.16 6.53 43.04
CA SER A 189 2.59 6.53 42.67
C SER A 189 2.84 5.91 41.29
N ARG A 190 1.77 5.60 40.54
CA ARG A 190 1.88 5.02 39.20
C ARG A 190 2.33 6.07 38.21
N CYS A 191 3.26 5.69 37.35
CA CYS A 191 3.73 6.52 36.26
C CYS A 191 2.68 6.53 35.14
N THR A 192 2.14 7.70 34.80
CA THR A 192 1.15 7.90 33.72
C THR A 192 1.64 8.98 32.76
N GLY A 193 1.04 9.07 31.56
CA GLY A 193 1.40 10.08 30.56
C GLY A 193 2.50 9.65 29.57
N HIS A 194 3.32 10.59 29.11
CA HIS A 194 4.37 10.36 28.11
C HIS A 194 5.51 9.49 28.64
N PHE A 195 6.21 8.77 27.77
CA PHE A 195 7.39 7.97 28.15
C PHE A 195 8.58 8.89 28.46
N THR A 196 9.26 8.63 29.57
CA THR A 196 10.50 9.31 29.92
C THR A 196 11.65 8.80 29.04
N ALA A 197 12.73 9.59 28.95
CA ALA A 197 13.95 9.16 28.25
C ALA A 197 14.53 7.87 28.86
N GLU A 198 14.47 7.73 30.20
CA GLU A 198 14.93 6.56 30.93
C GLU A 198 14.11 5.30 30.60
N GLU A 199 12.79 5.40 30.45
CA GLU A 199 11.96 4.26 30.05
C GLU A 199 12.24 3.81 28.62
N MET A 200 12.45 4.78 27.71
CA MET A 200 12.81 4.50 26.32
C MET A 200 14.22 3.91 26.22
N GLU A 201 15.15 4.37 27.06
CA GLU A 201 16.49 3.82 27.23
C GLU A 201 16.45 2.36 27.71
N ALA A 202 15.71 2.11 28.80
CA ALA A 202 15.54 0.78 29.37
C ALA A 202 14.92 -0.19 28.35
N ALA A 203 13.89 0.25 27.62
CA ALA A 203 13.30 -0.50 26.53
C ALA A 203 14.33 -0.82 25.42
N ARG A 204 15.15 0.15 25.03
CA ARG A 204 16.19 -0.09 24.00
C ARG A 204 17.23 -1.09 24.46
N VAL A 205 17.76 -0.93 25.68
CA VAL A 205 18.72 -1.87 26.27
C VAL A 205 18.11 -3.27 26.36
N GLY A 206 16.88 -3.38 26.84
CA GLY A 206 16.15 -4.66 26.93
C GLY A 206 15.96 -5.34 25.57
N LEU A 207 15.56 -4.58 24.55
CA LEU A 207 15.40 -5.10 23.18
C LEU A 207 16.72 -5.59 22.60
N ILE A 208 17.81 -4.85 22.81
CA ILE A 208 19.13 -5.25 22.33
C ILE A 208 19.62 -6.50 23.06
N ARG A 209 19.43 -6.58 24.39
CA ARG A 209 19.77 -7.77 25.17
C ARG A 209 19.06 -9.00 24.64
N TYR A 210 17.78 -8.87 24.29
CA TYR A 210 17.02 -9.94 23.63
C TYR A 210 17.65 -10.33 22.28
N VAL A 211 17.93 -9.36 21.40
CA VAL A 211 18.57 -9.66 20.11
C VAL A 211 19.93 -10.36 20.29
N GLN A 212 20.72 -9.95 21.28
CA GLN A 212 22.01 -10.57 21.57
C GLN A 212 21.85 -11.98 22.15
N SER A 213 20.87 -12.22 23.02
CA SER A 213 20.64 -13.57 23.56
C SER A 213 20.20 -14.56 22.49
N GLN A 214 19.43 -14.13 21.49
CA GLN A 214 19.01 -15.00 20.38
C GLN A 214 20.13 -15.36 19.40
N HIS A 215 21.17 -14.53 19.29
CA HIS A 215 22.19 -14.69 18.24
C HIS A 215 23.59 -15.00 18.76
N TYR A 216 23.89 -14.68 20.02
CA TYR A 216 25.21 -14.80 20.63
C TYR A 216 25.13 -15.50 21.99
N GLU A 217 24.22 -16.48 22.13
CA GLU A 217 23.97 -17.18 23.39
C GLU A 217 25.22 -17.87 23.93
N GLU A 218 25.95 -18.59 23.08
CA GLU A 218 27.18 -19.29 23.44
C GLU A 218 28.25 -18.30 23.90
N GLU A 219 28.47 -17.21 23.16
CA GLU A 219 29.44 -16.19 23.53
C GLU A 219 29.07 -15.50 24.86
N LEU A 220 27.80 -15.19 25.05
CA LEU A 220 27.32 -14.61 26.31
C LEU A 220 27.53 -15.57 27.48
N ARG A 221 27.28 -16.88 27.29
CA ARG A 221 27.48 -17.90 28.31
C ARG A 221 28.95 -18.01 28.71
N CYS A 222 29.85 -18.10 27.73
CA CYS A 222 31.30 -18.15 27.97
C CYS A 222 31.83 -16.89 28.67
N LEU A 223 31.40 -15.70 28.24
CA LEU A 223 31.87 -14.45 28.86
C LEU A 223 31.34 -14.27 30.29
N ARG A 224 30.10 -14.70 30.58
CA ARG A 224 29.56 -14.71 31.95
C ARG A 224 30.31 -15.67 32.87
N SER A 225 30.74 -16.83 32.36
CA SER A 225 31.55 -17.80 33.10
C SER A 225 33.04 -17.46 33.14
N LYS A 226 33.46 -16.29 32.62
CA LYS A 226 34.87 -15.86 32.49
C LYS A 226 35.74 -16.84 31.69
N GLN A 227 35.13 -17.63 30.81
CA GLN A 227 35.83 -18.54 29.91
C GLN A 227 36.23 -17.84 28.62
N ARG A 228 37.28 -18.35 27.97
CA ARG A 228 37.70 -17.86 26.65
C ARG A 228 36.68 -18.27 25.58
N LEU A 229 36.40 -17.36 24.66
CA LEU A 229 35.58 -17.66 23.49
C LEU A 229 36.27 -18.70 22.58
N SER A 230 35.46 -19.53 21.92
CA SER A 230 35.94 -20.49 20.92
C SER A 230 36.70 -19.77 19.79
N SER A 231 37.77 -20.42 19.31
CA SER A 231 38.53 -19.95 18.14
C SER A 231 37.68 -19.81 16.86
N ARG A 232 36.52 -20.50 16.82
CA ARG A 232 35.56 -20.43 15.72
C ARG A 232 34.60 -19.24 15.81
N SER A 233 34.48 -18.58 16.96
CA SER A 233 33.55 -17.46 17.11
C SER A 233 34.02 -16.26 16.28
N HIS A 234 33.12 -15.75 15.44
CA HIS A 234 33.37 -14.55 14.65
C HIS A 234 33.56 -13.29 15.52
N LEU A 235 33.14 -13.34 16.78
CA LEU A 235 33.29 -12.23 17.72
C LEU A 235 34.65 -12.21 18.41
N LEU A 236 35.43 -13.30 18.41
CA LEU A 236 36.70 -13.39 19.12
C LEU A 236 37.67 -12.24 18.78
N ARG A 237 37.73 -11.86 17.50
CA ARG A 237 38.60 -10.76 17.02
C ARG A 237 38.19 -9.38 17.52
N LEU A 238 36.94 -9.22 17.96
CA LEU A 238 36.40 -7.97 18.52
C LEU A 238 36.68 -7.85 20.02
N VAL A 239 37.40 -8.80 20.62
CA VAL A 239 37.73 -8.86 22.05
C VAL A 239 36.50 -8.49 22.91
N PRO A 240 35.36 -9.19 22.72
CA PRO A 240 34.09 -8.70 23.20
C PRO A 240 34.00 -8.82 24.73
N PHE A 241 33.27 -7.90 25.35
CA PHE A 241 33.01 -7.92 26.78
C PHE A 241 31.55 -7.55 27.08
N ILE A 242 31.09 -7.92 28.27
CA ILE A 242 29.76 -7.57 28.76
C ILE A 242 29.89 -6.32 29.63
N CYS A 243 29.20 -5.24 29.26
CA CYS A 243 29.19 -4.00 30.04
C CYS A 243 28.21 -4.09 31.24
N PRO A 244 28.23 -3.13 32.18
CA PRO A 244 27.35 -3.14 33.36
C PRO A 244 25.86 -3.23 33.03
N GLN A 245 25.43 -2.70 31.88
CA GLN A 245 24.05 -2.79 31.40
C GLN A 245 23.67 -4.20 30.88
N GLY A 246 24.62 -5.14 30.83
CA GLY A 246 24.42 -6.50 30.34
C GLY A 246 24.46 -6.65 28.82
N LEU A 247 25.05 -5.68 28.11
CA LEU A 247 25.18 -5.69 26.65
C LEU A 247 26.57 -6.18 26.21
N LEU A 248 26.59 -6.96 25.15
CA LEU A 248 27.81 -7.39 24.48
C LEU A 248 28.35 -6.24 23.62
N ARG A 249 29.58 -5.79 23.91
CA ARG A 249 30.24 -4.65 23.25
C ARG A 249 31.61 -5.04 22.71
N VAL A 250 32.07 -4.28 21.71
CA VAL A 250 33.40 -4.41 21.14
C VAL A 250 34.46 -3.96 22.15
N GLY A 251 35.42 -4.83 22.45
CA GLY A 251 36.66 -4.42 23.08
C GLY A 251 37.61 -3.86 22.03
N GLY A 252 38.54 -2.99 22.45
CA GLY A 252 39.32 -2.26 21.46
C GLY A 252 40.63 -1.71 21.96
N ARG A 253 41.17 -0.78 21.17
CA ARG A 253 42.40 -0.01 21.44
C ARG A 253 42.11 1.49 21.57
N LEU A 254 40.83 1.88 21.48
CA LEU A 254 40.37 3.27 21.52
C LEU A 254 40.13 3.77 22.96
N GLN A 255 40.45 2.98 23.99
CA GLN A 255 40.33 3.38 25.40
C GLN A 255 40.97 4.74 25.70
N PRO A 256 42.21 5.06 25.22
CA PRO A 256 42.85 6.32 25.55
C PRO A 256 42.31 7.52 24.73
N SER A 257 41.41 7.31 23.77
CA SER A 257 40.87 8.42 22.97
C SER A 257 39.91 9.32 23.77
N PHE A 258 39.59 10.51 23.27
CA PHE A 258 38.59 11.41 23.86
C PHE A 258 37.14 11.07 23.47
N LEU A 259 36.93 9.95 22.75
CA LEU A 259 35.60 9.54 22.27
C LEU A 259 34.67 9.16 23.42
N GLN A 260 33.36 9.21 23.16
CA GLN A 260 32.37 8.76 24.13
C GLN A 260 32.44 7.24 24.32
N PHE A 261 31.92 6.75 25.46
CA PHE A 261 31.98 5.33 25.79
C PHE A 261 31.32 4.43 24.72
N ASP A 262 30.19 4.86 24.15
CA ASP A 262 29.49 4.13 23.09
C ASP A 262 30.27 4.07 21.77
N GLU A 263 31.05 5.11 21.47
CA GLU A 263 31.91 5.17 20.28
C GLU A 263 33.17 4.31 20.46
N LYS A 264 33.74 4.31 21.67
CA LYS A 264 34.89 3.45 22.03
C LYS A 264 34.52 1.98 22.02
N HIS A 265 33.33 1.68 22.54
CA HIS A 265 32.86 0.33 22.83
C HIS A 265 31.47 0.10 22.23
N SER A 266 31.38 0.13 20.91
CA SER A 266 30.11 -0.02 20.20
C SER A 266 29.45 -1.37 20.51
N ILE A 267 28.13 -1.36 20.55
CA ILE A 267 27.28 -2.52 20.86
C ILE A 267 27.27 -3.48 19.68
N ILE A 268 27.59 -4.75 19.91
CA ILE A 268 27.67 -5.76 18.86
C ILE A 268 26.25 -6.20 18.46
N LEU A 269 25.91 -6.09 17.18
CA LEU A 269 24.60 -6.48 16.64
C LEU A 269 24.71 -7.48 15.47
N PRO A 270 23.79 -8.46 15.38
CA PRO A 270 23.75 -9.44 14.30
C PRO A 270 23.10 -8.89 13.02
N ALA A 271 23.75 -9.09 11.88
CA ALA A 271 23.25 -8.68 10.56
C ALA A 271 21.92 -9.35 10.15
N SER A 272 21.71 -10.57 10.63
CA SER A 272 20.58 -11.42 10.26
C SER A 272 19.26 -10.95 10.87
N SER A 273 19.32 -10.37 12.07
CA SER A 273 18.15 -9.99 12.87
C SER A 273 17.27 -8.98 12.13
N ILE A 274 15.96 -9.24 12.15
CA ILE A 274 14.96 -8.33 11.60
C ILE A 274 14.88 -7.04 12.40
N ILE A 275 15.02 -7.09 13.73
CA ILE A 275 15.02 -5.91 14.60
C ILE A 275 16.18 -4.97 14.23
N VAL A 276 17.36 -5.52 13.95
CA VAL A 276 18.52 -4.74 13.48
C VAL A 276 18.26 -4.12 12.11
N LYS A 277 17.58 -4.82 11.19
CA LYS A 277 17.15 -4.21 9.92
C LYS A 277 16.18 -3.05 10.14
N ARG A 278 15.24 -3.16 11.09
CA ARG A 278 14.32 -2.06 11.45
C ARG A 278 15.04 -0.88 12.09
N LEU A 279 16.08 -1.12 12.90
CA LEU A 279 16.96 -0.08 13.41
C LEU A 279 17.66 0.67 12.27
N ILE A 280 18.22 -0.05 11.28
CA ILE A 280 18.88 0.57 10.13
C ILE A 280 17.88 1.38 9.28
N GLU A 281 16.67 0.87 9.07
CA GLU A 281 15.60 1.61 8.39
C GLU A 281 15.22 2.90 9.15
N GLU A 282 15.27 2.88 10.48
CA GLU A 282 15.05 4.07 11.28
C GLU A 282 16.19 5.08 11.13
N VAL A 283 17.44 4.65 11.20
CA VAL A 283 18.59 5.54 10.93
C VAL A 283 18.55 6.10 9.52
N HIS A 284 18.09 5.32 8.54
CA HIS A 284 17.89 5.81 7.18
C HIS A 284 16.88 6.97 7.12
N ARG A 285 15.80 6.94 7.93
CA ARG A 285 14.84 8.05 8.04
C ARG A 285 15.43 9.25 8.80
N GLN A 286 16.13 9.00 9.91
CA GLN A 286 16.73 10.04 10.75
C GLN A 286 17.82 10.82 10.00
N THR A 287 18.58 10.15 9.13
CA THR A 287 19.56 10.77 8.24
C THR A 287 18.94 11.38 6.98
N LEU A 288 17.60 11.57 6.95
CA LEU A 288 16.85 12.13 5.83
C LEU A 288 17.12 11.43 4.49
N HIS A 289 17.12 10.10 4.49
CA HIS A 289 17.47 9.27 3.34
C HIS A 289 18.93 9.40 2.89
N GLY A 290 19.82 9.64 3.84
CA GLY A 290 21.27 9.71 3.64
C GLY A 290 21.84 8.50 2.90
N GLY A 291 22.96 8.73 2.21
CA GLY A 291 23.71 7.66 1.55
C GLY A 291 24.27 6.64 2.52
N VAL A 292 24.76 5.52 1.97
CA VAL A 292 25.28 4.37 2.74
C VAL A 292 26.37 4.78 3.74
N GLN A 293 27.29 5.67 3.35
CA GLN A 293 28.38 6.12 4.22
C GLN A 293 27.88 6.96 5.41
N LEU A 294 26.91 7.85 5.18
CA LEU A 294 26.33 8.66 6.25
C LEU A 294 25.59 7.77 7.27
N MET A 295 24.82 6.79 6.78
CA MET A 295 24.14 5.83 7.64
C MET A 295 25.13 4.99 8.46
N LEU A 296 26.21 4.49 7.84
CA LEU A 296 27.24 3.74 8.55
C LEU A 296 27.95 4.60 9.60
N SER A 297 28.31 5.84 9.26
CA SER A 297 28.93 6.76 10.22
C SER A 297 28.03 7.02 11.42
N SER A 298 26.71 7.15 11.21
CA SER A 298 25.75 7.34 12.30
C SER A 298 25.61 6.07 13.16
N LEU A 299 25.46 4.90 12.53
CA LEU A 299 25.34 3.62 13.22
C LEU A 299 26.59 3.28 14.04
N ASN A 300 27.79 3.47 13.48
CA ASN A 300 29.05 3.08 14.11
C ASN A 300 29.40 3.89 15.37
N ARG A 301 28.70 5.01 15.64
CA ARG A 301 28.86 5.72 16.91
C ARG A 301 28.31 4.96 18.11
N THR A 302 27.42 4.00 17.87
CA THR A 302 26.74 3.26 18.95
C THR A 302 26.75 1.75 18.72
N TYR A 303 26.75 1.31 17.46
CA TYR A 303 26.55 -0.08 17.08
C TYR A 303 27.63 -0.60 16.15
N TRP A 304 28.21 -1.74 16.50
CA TRP A 304 29.00 -2.56 15.61
C TRP A 304 28.14 -3.66 15.01
N ILE A 305 27.62 -3.43 13.79
CA ILE A 305 26.77 -4.40 13.10
C ILE A 305 27.65 -5.35 12.30
N SER A 306 27.57 -6.65 12.59
CA SER A 306 28.25 -7.68 11.80
C SER A 306 27.84 -7.56 10.33
N ARG A 307 28.81 -7.56 9.39
CA ARG A 307 28.54 -7.33 7.96
C ARG A 307 27.74 -6.04 7.68
N GLY A 308 27.92 -5.00 8.50
CA GLY A 308 27.12 -3.78 8.52
C GLY A 308 26.95 -3.11 7.16
N LEU A 309 28.05 -2.91 6.41
CA LEU A 309 28.01 -2.32 5.06
C LEU A 309 27.00 -3.02 4.15
N ARG A 310 27.00 -4.36 4.13
CA ARG A 310 26.12 -5.16 3.27
C ARG A 310 24.65 -4.97 3.64
N VAL A 311 24.34 -4.96 4.95
CA VAL A 311 22.96 -4.81 5.42
C VAL A 311 22.46 -3.39 5.16
N VAL A 312 23.27 -2.37 5.43
CA VAL A 312 22.94 -0.96 5.17
C VAL A 312 22.72 -0.70 3.68
N GLN A 313 23.58 -1.23 2.80
CA GLN A 313 23.36 -1.18 1.34
C GLN A 313 22.04 -1.86 0.95
N GLY A 314 21.71 -2.99 1.56
CA GLY A 314 20.45 -3.70 1.31
C GLY A 314 19.21 -2.92 1.74
N VAL A 315 19.28 -2.15 2.83
CA VAL A 315 18.20 -1.24 3.25
C VAL A 315 18.09 -0.06 2.28
N TYR A 316 19.21 0.58 1.94
CA TYR A 316 19.26 1.71 1.01
C TYR A 316 18.64 1.37 -0.35
N ARG A 317 19.06 0.26 -0.97
CA ARG A 317 18.61 -0.17 -2.30
C ARG A 317 17.14 -0.58 -2.36
N ARG A 318 16.51 -0.91 -1.23
CA ARG A 318 15.08 -1.25 -1.15
C ARG A 318 14.20 -0.06 -0.82
N CYS A 319 14.79 1.11 -0.55
CA CYS A 319 14.02 2.29 -0.24
C CYS A 319 13.39 2.88 -1.51
N HIS A 320 12.07 2.74 -1.64
CA HIS A 320 11.29 3.24 -2.78
C HIS A 320 11.53 4.74 -3.06
N ARG A 321 11.69 5.56 -2.01
CA ARG A 321 11.95 6.99 -2.15
C ARG A 321 13.32 7.23 -2.78
N CYS A 322 14.36 6.56 -2.29
CA CYS A 322 15.70 6.65 -2.85
C CYS A 322 15.73 6.15 -4.30
N ILE A 323 15.08 5.02 -4.60
CA ILE A 323 14.98 4.48 -5.97
C ILE A 323 14.36 5.52 -6.90
N ARG A 324 13.21 6.10 -6.51
CA ARG A 324 12.51 7.10 -7.33
C ARG A 324 13.33 8.36 -7.55
N CYS A 325 13.99 8.86 -6.51
CA CYS A 325 14.81 10.07 -6.60
C CYS A 325 16.13 9.84 -7.35
N ALA A 326 16.66 8.61 -7.36
CA ALA A 326 17.88 8.24 -8.08
C ALA A 326 17.61 7.82 -9.54
N ALA A 327 16.34 7.72 -9.96
CA ALA A 327 15.99 7.33 -11.32
C ALA A 327 16.51 8.38 -12.32
N GLN A 328 17.42 7.96 -13.20
CA GLN A 328 17.89 8.78 -14.30
C GLN A 328 16.99 8.57 -15.52
N SER A 329 16.74 9.64 -16.28
CA SER A 329 16.08 9.54 -17.58
C SER A 329 16.91 8.64 -18.49
N VAL A 330 16.27 7.62 -19.07
CA VAL A 330 16.92 6.76 -20.06
C VAL A 330 17.35 7.61 -21.24
N GLN A 331 18.63 7.53 -21.63
CA GLN A 331 19.12 8.20 -22.83
C GLN A 331 18.48 7.53 -24.06
N GLN A 332 17.75 8.30 -24.85
CA GLN A 332 17.17 7.81 -26.10
C GLN A 332 18.30 7.54 -27.10
N GLN A 333 18.45 6.28 -27.52
CA GLN A 333 19.32 5.92 -28.64
C GLN A 333 18.60 6.25 -29.96
N ILE A 334 19.26 7.00 -30.85
CA ILE A 334 18.71 7.34 -32.17
C ILE A 334 18.78 6.07 -33.05
N ALA A 335 17.65 5.67 -33.61
CA ALA A 335 17.58 4.51 -34.50
C ALA A 335 18.28 4.78 -35.85
N PRO A 336 18.81 3.74 -36.52
CA PRO A 336 19.33 3.88 -37.89
C PRO A 336 18.30 4.49 -38.84
N LEU A 337 18.78 5.29 -39.81
CA LEU A 337 17.89 5.87 -40.81
C LEU A 337 17.29 4.76 -41.69
N PRO A 338 15.97 4.82 -41.98
CA PRO A 338 15.32 3.83 -42.84
C PRO A 338 15.82 3.93 -44.29
N SER A 339 15.77 2.81 -45.01
CA SER A 339 16.28 2.68 -46.37
C SER A 339 15.75 3.75 -47.34
N TYR A 340 14.47 4.12 -47.23
CA TYR A 340 13.85 5.15 -48.08
C TYR A 340 14.38 6.58 -47.87
N ARG A 341 15.20 6.84 -46.84
CA ARG A 341 15.92 8.11 -46.65
C ARG A 341 17.35 8.08 -47.19
N VAL A 342 17.89 6.90 -47.46
CA VAL A 342 19.30 6.71 -47.84
C VAL A 342 19.47 6.11 -49.24
N THR A 343 18.40 5.54 -49.81
CA THR A 343 18.40 5.00 -51.17
C THR A 343 17.92 6.05 -52.17
N PRO A 344 18.68 6.37 -53.23
CA PRO A 344 18.25 7.27 -54.28
C PRO A 344 16.96 6.81 -54.97
N GLN A 345 16.00 7.71 -55.09
CA GLN A 345 14.67 7.46 -55.64
C GLN A 345 14.12 8.72 -56.31
N ARG A 346 13.00 8.58 -57.05
CA ARG A 346 12.27 9.73 -57.62
C ARG A 346 11.85 10.70 -56.52
N VAL A 347 11.96 12.00 -56.79
CA VAL A 347 11.49 13.05 -55.86
C VAL A 347 10.00 12.83 -55.55
N PHE A 348 9.64 12.95 -54.26
CA PHE A 348 8.32 12.64 -53.70
C PHE A 348 7.84 11.17 -53.82
N ALA A 349 8.71 10.21 -54.19
CA ALA A 349 8.35 8.79 -54.12
C ALA A 349 8.01 8.35 -52.68
N TYR A 350 8.77 8.85 -51.71
CA TYR A 350 8.51 8.70 -50.28
C TYR A 350 8.28 10.08 -49.70
N THR A 351 7.10 10.32 -49.13
CA THR A 351 6.67 11.65 -48.70
C THR A 351 6.16 11.61 -47.27
N GLY A 352 6.72 12.46 -46.41
CA GLY A 352 6.11 12.78 -45.11
C GLY A 352 5.07 13.85 -45.27
N LEU A 353 4.02 13.76 -44.46
CA LEU A 353 2.88 14.63 -44.49
C LEU A 353 2.57 15.09 -43.07
N ASP A 354 2.45 16.40 -42.91
CA ASP A 354 2.02 17.02 -41.67
C ASP A 354 1.09 18.20 -41.95
N TYR A 355 0.27 18.55 -40.97
CA TYR A 355 -0.56 19.75 -40.98
C TYR A 355 0.00 20.80 -40.03
N VAL A 356 0.04 22.04 -40.51
CA VAL A 356 0.32 23.20 -39.65
C VAL A 356 -0.91 24.11 -39.62
N GLY A 357 -1.27 24.57 -38.43
CA GLY A 357 -2.38 25.49 -38.20
C GLY A 357 -2.98 25.33 -36.80
N PRO A 358 -4.15 25.93 -36.56
CA PRO A 358 -4.94 26.73 -37.49
C PRO A 358 -4.35 28.15 -37.70
N PHE A 359 -4.46 28.65 -38.94
CA PHE A 359 -4.15 30.04 -39.30
C PHE A 359 -5.44 30.80 -39.69
N PRO A 360 -5.55 32.11 -39.40
CA PRO A 360 -6.65 32.93 -39.89
C PRO A 360 -6.44 33.26 -41.39
N ILE A 361 -7.32 32.74 -42.24
CA ILE A 361 -7.33 33.00 -43.69
C ILE A 361 -8.49 33.91 -44.07
N LEU A 362 -8.21 34.91 -44.90
CA LEU A 362 -9.19 35.78 -45.55
C LEU A 362 -9.45 35.27 -46.96
N PHE A 363 -10.68 34.84 -47.24
CA PHE A 363 -11.09 34.37 -48.58
C PHE A 363 -11.55 35.50 -49.50
N SER A 364 -11.74 36.72 -48.99
CA SER A 364 -12.10 37.89 -49.79
C SER A 364 -11.41 39.15 -49.27
N LYS A 365 -11.11 40.08 -50.20
CA LYS A 365 -10.62 41.43 -49.87
C LYS A 365 -11.82 42.35 -49.68
N GLY A 366 -12.01 42.89 -48.47
CA GLY A 366 -13.09 43.84 -48.19
C GLY A 366 -13.20 44.23 -46.71
N ARG A 367 -13.68 45.44 -46.43
CA ARG A 367 -14.02 45.87 -45.06
C ARG A 367 -15.13 44.96 -44.52
N GLY A 368 -14.89 44.28 -43.40
CA GLY A 368 -15.84 43.36 -42.77
C GLY A 368 -15.72 41.89 -43.20
N ALA A 369 -14.75 41.52 -44.03
CA ALA A 369 -14.51 40.11 -44.38
C ALA A 369 -14.12 39.29 -43.13
N LYS A 370 -14.90 38.26 -42.82
CA LYS A 370 -14.63 37.38 -41.68
C LYS A 370 -13.46 36.45 -42.00
N SER A 371 -12.48 36.40 -41.11
CA SER A 371 -11.43 35.40 -41.17
C SER A 371 -11.99 34.03 -40.80
N THR A 372 -11.46 33.00 -41.44
CA THR A 372 -11.81 31.59 -41.20
C THR A 372 -10.54 30.82 -40.87
N LYS A 373 -10.67 29.74 -40.11
CA LYS A 373 -9.51 28.87 -39.83
C LYS A 373 -9.15 28.15 -41.12
N GLY A 374 -7.89 28.20 -41.51
CA GLY A 374 -7.32 27.34 -42.53
C GLY A 374 -6.03 26.68 -42.03
N TYR A 375 -5.59 25.70 -42.79
CA TYR A 375 -4.48 24.84 -42.47
C TYR A 375 -3.55 24.75 -43.68
N ILE A 376 -2.33 24.33 -43.41
CA ILE A 376 -1.32 24.13 -44.44
C ILE A 376 -0.91 22.66 -44.39
N ALA A 377 -1.16 21.93 -45.48
CA ALA A 377 -0.62 20.59 -45.67
C ALA A 377 0.81 20.71 -46.19
N ILE A 378 1.77 20.17 -45.42
CA ILE A 378 3.18 20.17 -45.75
C ILE A 378 3.57 18.76 -46.20
N PHE A 379 3.99 18.66 -47.45
CA PHE A 379 4.53 17.44 -48.04
C PHE A 379 6.06 17.55 -48.10
N VAL A 380 6.76 16.70 -47.36
CA VAL A 380 8.23 16.68 -47.31
C VAL A 380 8.73 15.42 -48.00
N CYS A 381 9.53 15.56 -49.05
CA CYS A 381 10.18 14.42 -49.68
C CYS A 381 11.22 13.80 -48.73
N MET A 382 11.10 12.49 -48.47
CA MET A 382 12.04 11.75 -47.62
C MET A 382 13.39 11.46 -48.29
N VAL A 383 13.45 11.58 -49.62
CA VAL A 383 14.66 11.32 -50.42
C VAL A 383 15.57 12.54 -50.45
N VAL A 384 15.03 13.72 -50.82
CA VAL A 384 15.81 14.95 -51.05
C VAL A 384 15.45 16.12 -50.14
N ARG A 385 14.52 15.93 -49.20
CA ARG A 385 14.02 16.99 -48.29
C ARG A 385 13.33 18.18 -48.97
N ALA A 386 12.96 18.06 -50.24
CA ALA A 386 12.13 19.05 -50.91
C ALA A 386 10.77 19.18 -50.23
N VAL A 387 10.28 20.41 -50.10
CA VAL A 387 9.00 20.72 -49.45
C VAL A 387 8.01 21.20 -50.50
N HIS A 388 6.79 20.66 -50.47
CA HIS A 388 5.64 21.12 -51.23
C HIS A 388 4.53 21.51 -50.26
N ILE A 389 3.91 22.65 -50.49
CA ILE A 389 2.97 23.27 -49.55
C ILE A 389 1.63 23.45 -50.24
N GLU A 390 0.54 23.05 -49.58
CA GLU A 390 -0.83 23.24 -50.05
C GLU A 390 -1.69 23.89 -48.96
N VAL A 391 -2.46 24.91 -49.33
CA VAL A 391 -3.44 25.51 -48.42
C VAL A 391 -4.71 24.64 -48.40
N VAL A 392 -5.25 24.44 -47.20
CA VAL A 392 -6.43 23.61 -46.94
C VAL A 392 -7.43 24.37 -46.09
N SER A 393 -8.71 24.31 -46.45
CA SER A 393 -9.79 25.05 -45.78
C SER A 393 -10.09 24.53 -44.37
N ASP A 394 -9.94 23.22 -44.14
CA ASP A 394 -10.27 22.56 -42.87
C ASP A 394 -9.50 21.24 -42.70
N LEU A 395 -9.68 20.60 -41.56
CA LEU A 395 -9.09 19.28 -41.26
C LEU A 395 -10.02 18.14 -41.67
N SER A 396 -10.88 18.29 -42.69
CA SER A 396 -11.68 17.18 -43.20
C SER A 396 -10.88 16.31 -44.18
N THR A 397 -11.30 15.05 -44.28
CA THR A 397 -10.80 14.09 -45.28
C THR A 397 -10.97 14.63 -46.71
N ALA A 398 -12.08 15.30 -47.00
CA ALA A 398 -12.41 15.81 -48.33
C ALA A 398 -11.48 16.97 -48.73
N ALA A 399 -11.26 17.93 -47.83
CA ALA A 399 -10.36 19.05 -48.07
C ALA A 399 -8.92 18.58 -48.23
N PHE A 400 -8.48 17.58 -47.44
CA PHE A 400 -7.17 16.96 -47.63
C PHE A 400 -7.06 16.24 -48.97
N LEU A 401 -8.05 15.44 -49.37
CA LEU A 401 -8.04 14.75 -50.67
C LEU A 401 -7.90 15.74 -51.84
N ALA A 402 -8.55 16.89 -51.78
CA ALA A 402 -8.39 17.95 -52.77
C ALA A 402 -6.95 18.49 -52.81
N ALA A 403 -6.32 18.71 -51.65
CA ALA A 403 -4.92 19.12 -51.55
C ALA A 403 -3.96 18.04 -52.08
N PHE A 404 -4.21 16.78 -51.73
CA PHE A 404 -3.40 15.64 -52.16
C PHE A 404 -3.46 15.43 -53.68
N ARG A 405 -4.63 15.65 -54.30
CA ARG A 405 -4.77 15.63 -55.77
C ARG A 405 -3.96 16.73 -56.45
N ARG A 406 -3.94 17.95 -55.92
CA ARG A 406 -3.11 19.05 -56.47
C ARG A 406 -1.62 18.74 -56.34
N PHE A 407 -1.21 18.20 -55.20
CA PHE A 407 0.15 17.76 -54.97
C PHE A 407 0.57 16.66 -55.96
N THR A 408 -0.19 15.57 -56.07
CA THR A 408 0.12 14.44 -56.97
C THR A 408 0.02 14.81 -58.44
N ALA A 409 -0.87 15.73 -58.83
CA ALA A 409 -0.93 16.24 -60.21
C ALA A 409 0.35 16.99 -60.61
N ARG A 410 1.01 17.69 -59.67
CA ARG A 410 2.26 18.42 -59.93
C ARG A 410 3.52 17.58 -59.74
N ARG A 411 3.51 16.66 -58.76
CA ARG A 411 4.70 15.92 -58.32
C ARG A 411 4.68 14.45 -58.73
N GLY A 412 3.60 13.96 -59.35
CA GLY A 412 3.35 12.55 -59.62
C GLY A 412 2.94 11.77 -58.38
N LEU A 413 2.52 10.52 -58.57
CA LEU A 413 2.08 9.64 -57.49
C LEU A 413 3.24 9.26 -56.54
N CYS A 414 2.93 9.22 -55.24
CA CYS A 414 3.86 8.72 -54.22
C CYS A 414 3.81 7.19 -54.20
N ARG A 415 4.95 6.55 -53.95
CA ARG A 415 4.99 5.12 -53.59
C ARG A 415 4.54 4.92 -52.15
N MET A 416 4.94 5.82 -51.25
CA MET A 416 4.58 5.75 -49.84
C MET A 416 4.41 7.13 -49.20
N VAL A 417 3.39 7.25 -48.36
CA VAL A 417 3.09 8.45 -47.56
C VAL A 417 3.20 8.12 -46.08
N PHE A 418 3.90 8.96 -45.32
CA PHE A 418 4.03 8.88 -43.87
C PHE A 418 3.26 10.02 -43.21
N SER A 419 2.38 9.73 -42.27
CA SER A 419 1.65 10.75 -41.52
C SER A 419 1.47 10.38 -40.05
N ASP A 420 1.03 11.36 -39.25
CA ASP A 420 0.51 11.09 -37.92
C ASP A 420 -0.86 10.39 -37.96
N ASN A 421 -1.37 10.04 -36.78
CA ASN A 421 -2.64 9.34 -36.62
C ASN A 421 -3.88 10.25 -36.73
N GLY A 422 -3.77 11.43 -37.35
CA GLY A 422 -4.87 12.35 -37.60
C GLY A 422 -6.06 11.67 -38.28
N THR A 423 -7.27 11.99 -37.82
CA THR A 423 -8.51 11.34 -38.30
C THR A 423 -8.77 11.59 -39.79
N ASN A 424 -8.39 12.77 -40.28
CA ASN A 424 -8.39 13.11 -41.69
C ASN A 424 -7.46 12.23 -42.53
N PHE A 425 -6.23 11.98 -42.07
CA PHE A 425 -5.29 11.11 -42.77
C PHE A 425 -5.73 9.65 -42.76
N LYS A 426 -6.26 9.15 -41.64
CA LYS A 426 -6.87 7.81 -41.57
C LYS A 426 -8.07 7.67 -42.51
N GLY A 427 -8.94 8.67 -42.53
CA GLY A 427 -10.06 8.75 -43.46
C GLY A 427 -9.58 8.72 -44.91
N THR A 428 -8.53 9.46 -45.23
CA THR A 428 -8.00 9.51 -46.60
C THR A 428 -7.32 8.22 -47.02
N ALA A 429 -6.51 7.60 -46.16
CA ALA A 429 -5.94 6.28 -46.44
C ALA A 429 -7.03 5.27 -46.80
N THR A 430 -8.12 5.26 -46.01
CA THR A 430 -9.29 4.40 -46.26
C THR A 430 -9.98 4.70 -47.59
N GLU A 431 -10.17 5.97 -47.94
CA GLU A 431 -10.79 6.36 -49.22
C GLU A 431 -9.90 6.04 -50.42
N ILE A 432 -8.58 6.20 -50.29
CA ILE A 432 -7.62 5.83 -51.33
C ILE A 432 -7.66 4.32 -51.56
N ASP A 433 -7.64 3.52 -50.49
CA ASP A 433 -7.74 2.05 -50.59
C ASP A 433 -9.03 1.61 -51.29
N LYS A 434 -10.18 2.21 -50.94
CA LYS A 434 -11.46 1.94 -51.61
C LYS A 434 -11.43 2.28 -53.11
N LEU A 435 -10.80 3.40 -53.49
CA LEU A 435 -10.71 3.82 -54.89
C LEU A 435 -9.86 2.84 -55.71
N PHE A 436 -8.73 2.38 -55.17
CA PHE A 436 -7.90 1.37 -55.83
C PHE A 436 -8.63 0.03 -55.98
N GLN A 437 -9.39 -0.41 -54.95
CA GLN A 437 -10.19 -1.63 -55.02
C GLN A 437 -11.28 -1.55 -56.10
N ARG A 438 -11.97 -0.41 -56.25
CA ARG A 438 -13.01 -0.20 -57.27
C ARG A 438 -12.44 -0.07 -58.69
N ALA A 439 -11.29 0.57 -58.87
CA ALA A 439 -10.66 0.69 -60.17
C ALA A 439 -10.19 -0.69 -60.69
N SER A 440 -9.80 -1.58 -59.78
CA SER A 440 -9.33 -2.93 -60.10
C SER A 440 -10.41 -3.82 -60.74
N SER A 441 -11.70 -3.52 -60.55
CA SER A 441 -12.80 -4.29 -61.13
C SER A 441 -13.25 -3.82 -62.53
N VAL A 442 -12.79 -2.65 -63.00
CA VAL A 442 -13.33 -2.01 -64.22
C VAL A 442 -12.50 -2.33 -65.48
N SER A 443 -11.28 -2.86 -65.36
CA SER A 443 -10.53 -3.48 -66.46
C SER A 443 -9.31 -4.24 -65.91
N GLN A 444 -9.15 -5.54 -66.23
CA GLN A 444 -8.08 -6.39 -65.68
C GLN A 444 -6.67 -5.91 -66.06
N GLU A 445 -6.48 -5.29 -67.22
CA GLU A 445 -5.18 -4.76 -67.68
C GLU A 445 -4.84 -3.42 -67.00
N VAL A 446 -5.83 -2.55 -66.81
CA VAL A 446 -5.68 -1.27 -66.09
C VAL A 446 -5.54 -1.51 -64.58
N ALA A 447 -6.21 -2.53 -64.05
CA ALA A 447 -6.09 -2.98 -62.67
C ALA A 447 -4.67 -3.47 -62.35
N ALA A 448 -4.04 -4.23 -63.25
CA ALA A 448 -2.67 -4.72 -63.07
C ALA A 448 -1.62 -3.60 -63.11
N ALA A 449 -1.84 -2.56 -63.92
CA ALA A 449 -1.01 -1.35 -63.93
C ALA A 449 -1.23 -0.46 -62.69
N LEU A 450 -2.49 -0.23 -62.29
CA LEU A 450 -2.86 0.58 -61.12
C LEU A 450 -2.51 -0.10 -59.78
N ALA A 451 -2.56 -1.42 -59.69
CA ALA A 451 -2.10 -2.18 -58.52
C ALA A 451 -0.58 -2.09 -58.33
N LYS A 452 0.18 -1.86 -59.43
CA LYS A 452 1.63 -1.60 -59.40
C LYS A 452 1.97 -0.20 -58.87
N ASP A 453 1.04 0.75 -59.02
CA ASP A 453 1.18 2.17 -58.66
C ASP A 453 0.47 2.55 -57.34
N GLY A 454 0.04 1.56 -56.55
CA GLY A 454 -0.67 1.77 -55.28
C GLY A 454 0.15 2.59 -54.27
N ILE A 455 -0.48 3.61 -53.70
CA ILE A 455 0.14 4.45 -52.65
C ILE A 455 0.05 3.70 -51.33
N VAL A 456 1.18 3.32 -50.74
CA VAL A 456 1.20 2.73 -49.40
C VAL A 456 1.14 3.83 -48.34
N TRP A 457 0.17 3.77 -47.43
CA TRP A 457 0.08 4.71 -46.30
C TRP A 457 0.67 4.10 -45.03
N SER A 458 1.57 4.81 -44.36
CA SER A 458 2.20 4.40 -43.10
C SER A 458 1.96 5.45 -42.01
N PHE A 459 1.55 4.99 -40.83
CA PHE A 459 1.28 5.84 -39.68
C PHE A 459 2.39 5.70 -38.65
N ILE A 460 2.89 6.83 -38.13
CA ILE A 460 3.86 6.82 -37.03
C ILE A 460 3.19 6.36 -35.72
N PRO A 461 3.94 5.84 -34.73
CA PRO A 461 3.37 5.50 -33.43
C PRO A 461 2.66 6.71 -32.79
N PRO A 462 1.52 6.49 -32.10
CA PRO A 462 0.81 7.58 -31.43
C PRO A 462 1.71 8.33 -30.46
N ARG A 463 1.65 9.67 -30.49
CA ARG A 463 2.42 10.58 -29.60
C ARG A 463 3.95 10.44 -29.70
N ALA A 464 4.45 9.92 -30.81
CA ALA A 464 5.87 9.80 -31.08
C ALA A 464 6.25 10.66 -32.31
N PRO A 465 6.34 12.00 -32.18
CA PRO A 465 6.60 12.90 -33.31
C PRO A 465 8.00 12.72 -33.93
N HIS A 466 8.88 11.98 -33.26
CA HIS A 466 10.24 11.71 -33.70
C HIS A 466 10.40 10.44 -34.55
N PHE A 467 9.32 9.65 -34.75
CA PHE A 467 9.36 8.39 -35.49
C PHE A 467 9.19 8.56 -37.00
#